data_AF-A0A645HI20-F1
#
_entry.id   AF-A0A645HI20-F1
#
_cell.length_a   1.000
_cell.length_b   1.000
_cell.length_c   1.000
_cell.angle_alpha   90.00
_cell.angle_beta   90.00
_cell.angle_gamma   90.00
#
_symmetry.space_group_name_H-M   'P 1'
#
loop_
_entity.id
_entity.type
_entity.pdbx_description
1 polymer ?
#
loop_
_entity_poly.entity_id
_entity_poly.type
_entity_poly.pdbx_seq_one_letter_code
_entity_poly.pdbx_strand_id
1 'polypeptide(L)'
;MKTPFSRTFFEKEYDSTISNEKLDSLGVGALRLAAREGDEKRGCFLAGQVASMVKNEQPAAEIIREMFEQAELILGGAKRWVK
;
A
#
# COMPACT_ATOMS: atom_id res chain seq x y z
N MET A 1 5.23 0.73 -1.73
CA MET A 1 6.13 -0.39 -1.34
C MET A 1 7.45 -0.27 -2.12
N LYS A 2 8.61 -0.58 -1.52
CA LYS A 2 9.90 -0.50 -2.25
C LYS A 2 10.12 -1.78 -3.07
N THR A 3 9.81 -1.74 -4.36
CA THR A 3 9.95 -2.85 -5.31
C THR A 3 11.00 -2.53 -6.39
N PRO A 4 11.44 -3.49 -7.22
CA PRO A 4 12.27 -3.19 -8.39
C PRO A 4 11.61 -2.13 -9.30
N PHE A 5 10.31 -2.28 -9.60
CA PHE A 5 9.53 -1.28 -10.34
C PHE A 5 9.67 0.12 -9.75
N SER A 6 9.44 0.29 -8.43
CA SER A 6 9.46 1.63 -7.82
C SER A 6 10.85 2.29 -7.87
N ARG A 7 11.93 1.50 -7.82
CA ARG A 7 13.31 2.02 -7.93
C ARG A 7 13.61 2.48 -9.35
N THR A 8 13.30 1.65 -10.34
CA THR A 8 13.51 1.99 -11.76
C THR A 8 12.64 3.17 -12.20
N PHE A 9 11.40 3.25 -11.74
CA PHE A 9 10.53 4.39 -12.03
C PHE A 9 11.13 5.69 -11.47
N PHE A 10 11.58 5.66 -10.21
CA PHE A 10 12.25 6.79 -9.57
C PHE A 10 13.53 7.19 -10.32
N GLU A 11 14.41 6.24 -10.67
CA GLU A 11 15.62 6.54 -11.44
C GLU A 11 15.31 7.23 -12.77
N LYS A 12 14.25 6.78 -13.46
CA LYS A 12 13.83 7.33 -14.76
C LYS A 12 13.16 8.68 -14.64
N GLU A 13 12.49 8.98 -13.54
CA GLU A 13 11.90 10.30 -13.28
C GLU A 13 12.96 11.41 -13.24
N TYR A 14 14.19 11.08 -12.84
CA TYR A 14 15.33 12.01 -12.81
C TYR A 14 16.22 11.97 -14.07
N ASP A 15 15.90 11.10 -15.04
CA ASP A 15 16.65 10.98 -16.28
C ASP A 15 16.12 11.98 -17.31
N SER A 16 16.84 13.10 -17.51
CA SER A 16 16.46 14.13 -18.49
C SER A 16 16.37 13.67 -19.95
N THR A 17 16.83 12.44 -20.26
CA THR A 17 16.74 11.87 -21.61
C THR A 17 15.42 11.13 -21.85
N ILE A 18 14.64 10.83 -20.81
CA ILE A 18 13.32 10.21 -20.96
C ILE A 18 12.27 11.28 -21.25
N SER A 19 11.39 11.02 -22.22
CA SER A 19 10.21 11.86 -22.42
C SER A 19 9.12 11.53 -21.39
N ASN A 20 8.24 12.49 -21.12
CA ASN A 20 7.10 12.28 -20.23
C ASN A 20 6.21 11.13 -20.70
N GLU A 21 5.96 11.02 -22.01
CA GLU A 21 5.15 9.93 -22.58
C GLU A 21 5.79 8.56 -22.34
N LYS A 22 7.13 8.50 -22.42
CA LYS A 22 7.86 7.28 -22.17
C LYS A 22 7.86 6.92 -20.68
N LEU A 23 7.95 7.92 -19.79
CA LEU A 23 7.81 7.73 -18.34
C LEU A 23 6.41 7.21 -17.99
N ASP A 24 5.35 7.85 -18.50
CA ASP A 24 3.96 7.46 -18.29
C ASP A 24 3.69 6.02 -18.77
N SER A 25 4.26 5.64 -19.91
CA SER A 25 4.12 4.29 -20.47
C SER A 25 4.61 3.18 -19.53
N LEU A 26 5.53 3.48 -18.60
CA LEU A 26 6.00 2.51 -17.59
C LEU A 26 4.94 2.22 -16.53
N GLY A 27 4.10 3.21 -16.19
CA GLY A 27 3.03 3.06 -15.21
C GLY A 27 1.81 2.31 -15.75
N VAL A 28 1.59 2.34 -17.07
CA VAL A 28 0.43 1.74 -17.72
C VAL A 28 0.36 0.24 -17.42
N GLY A 29 -0.69 -0.19 -16.74
CA GLY A 29 -0.94 -1.59 -16.40
C GLY A 29 -0.06 -2.15 -15.28
N ALA A 30 0.86 -1.38 -14.70
CA ALA A 30 1.76 -1.87 -13.64
C ALA A 30 0.99 -2.32 -12.37
N LEU A 31 -0.11 -1.64 -12.01
CA LEU A 31 -0.97 -2.07 -10.90
C LEU A 31 -1.66 -3.41 -11.21
N ARG A 32 -2.12 -3.62 -12.45
CA ARG A 32 -2.76 -4.86 -12.87
C ARG A 32 -1.79 -6.04 -12.77
N LEU A 33 -0.55 -5.85 -13.22
CA LEU A 33 0.52 -6.84 -13.09
C LEU A 33 0.75 -7.23 -11.62
N ALA A 34 0.80 -6.26 -10.71
CA ALA A 34 0.92 -6.54 -9.28
C ALA A 34 -0.32 -7.26 -8.71
N ALA A 35 -1.51 -6.70 -8.90
CA ALA A 35 -2.73 -7.12 -8.21
C ALA A 35 -3.37 -8.40 -8.77
N ARG A 36 -3.18 -8.70 -10.06
CA ARG A 36 -3.77 -9.89 -10.71
C ARG A 36 -2.76 -10.99 -10.98
N GLU A 37 -1.54 -10.63 -11.39
CA GLU A 37 -0.54 -11.59 -11.84
C GLU A 37 0.55 -11.84 -10.79
N GLY A 38 0.62 -11.04 -9.72
CA GLY A 38 1.65 -11.18 -8.69
C GLY A 38 3.07 -10.89 -9.19
N ASP A 39 3.22 -10.09 -10.26
CA ASP A 39 4.53 -9.83 -10.86
C ASP A 39 5.36 -8.87 -9.99
N GLU A 40 6.21 -9.41 -9.13
CA GLU A 40 7.05 -8.66 -8.20
C GLU A 40 8.09 -7.75 -8.87
N LYS A 41 8.44 -8.02 -10.14
CA LYS A 41 9.50 -7.27 -10.86
C LYS A 41 8.94 -6.06 -11.59
N ARG A 42 7.84 -6.25 -12.32
CA ARG A 42 7.22 -5.23 -13.18
C ARG A 42 5.99 -4.59 -12.55
N GLY A 43 5.45 -5.17 -11.49
CA GLY A 43 4.26 -4.70 -10.82
C GLY A 43 4.48 -3.49 -9.91
N CYS A 44 3.51 -2.58 -9.90
CA CYS A 44 3.43 -1.50 -8.94
C CYS A 44 2.57 -1.93 -7.74
N PHE A 45 3.23 -2.36 -6.65
CA PHE A 45 2.56 -2.76 -5.40
C PHE A 45 2.21 -1.53 -4.55
N LEU A 46 1.00 -1.01 -4.77
CA LEU A 46 0.44 0.09 -4.00
C LEU A 46 0.06 -0.39 -2.60
N ALA A 47 0.70 0.20 -1.58
CA ALA A 47 0.43 -0.08 -0.18
C ALA A 47 0.81 1.13 0.67
N GLY A 48 -0.03 1.46 1.66
CA GLY A 48 0.26 2.50 2.66
C GLY A 48 1.27 2.05 3.71
N GLN A 49 1.80 2.99 4.49
CA GLN A 49 2.78 2.68 5.57
C GLN A 49 2.20 1.76 6.66
N VAL A 50 0.88 1.80 6.85
CA VAL A 50 0.13 0.92 7.77
C VAL A 50 0.25 -0.56 7.41
N ALA A 51 0.68 -0.91 6.19
CA ALA A 51 0.91 -2.30 5.79
C ALA A 51 1.88 -3.04 6.73
N SER A 52 2.80 -2.32 7.41
CA SER A 52 3.69 -2.92 8.41
C SER A 52 2.96 -3.46 9.65
N MET A 53 1.75 -2.98 9.94
CA MET A 53 0.90 -3.42 11.05
C MET A 53 0.02 -4.61 10.69
N VAL A 54 -0.15 -4.92 9.40
CA VAL A 54 -0.91 -6.09 8.95
C VAL A 54 -0.02 -7.33 9.08
N LYS A 55 -0.34 -8.22 10.02
CA LYS A 55 0.46 -9.42 10.33
C LYS A 55 -0.17 -10.73 9.90
N ASN A 56 -1.46 -10.72 9.56
CA ASN A 56 -2.24 -11.90 9.25
C ASN A 56 -3.16 -11.63 8.06
N GLU A 57 -3.50 -12.69 7.33
CA GLU A 57 -4.58 -12.68 6.36
C GLU A 57 -5.90 -12.98 7.08
N GLN A 58 -6.93 -12.15 6.83
CA GLN A 58 -8.21 -12.26 7.53
C GLN A 58 -9.39 -12.01 6.56
N PRO A 59 -10.54 -12.69 6.78
CA PRO A 59 -11.78 -12.34 6.11
C PRO A 59 -12.19 -10.89 6.39
N ALA A 60 -12.79 -10.23 5.39
CA ALA A 60 -13.22 -8.84 5.52
C ALA A 60 -14.15 -8.60 6.73
N ALA A 61 -15.03 -9.55 7.03
CA ALA A 61 -15.93 -9.46 8.17
C ALA A 61 -15.21 -9.50 9.52
N GLU A 62 -14.09 -10.22 9.62
CA GLU A 62 -13.27 -10.27 10.84
C GLU A 62 -12.49 -8.98 11.03
N ILE A 63 -11.88 -8.45 9.96
CA ILE A 63 -11.18 -7.16 9.98
C ILE A 63 -12.09 -6.05 10.52
N ILE A 64 -13.34 -5.99 10.03
CA ILE A 64 -14.30 -4.99 10.47
C ILE A 64 -14.62 -5.18 11.95
N ARG A 65 -15.01 -6.38 12.40
CA ARG A 65 -15.37 -6.62 13.81
C ARG A 65 -14.20 -6.29 14.74
N GLU A 66 -13.01 -6.80 14.44
CA GLU A 66 -11.80 -6.57 15.23
C GLU A 66 -11.50 -5.06 15.35
N MET A 67 -11.55 -4.33 14.24
CA MET A 67 -11.27 -2.89 14.22
C MET A 67 -12.24 -2.10 15.12
N PHE A 68 -13.54 -2.41 15.08
CA PHE A 68 -14.53 -1.72 15.89
C PHE A 68 -14.46 -2.12 17.37
N GLU A 69 -14.27 -3.41 17.68
CA GLU A 69 -14.11 -3.89 19.06
C GLU A 69 -12.87 -3.27 19.73
N GLN A 70 -11.74 -3.20 19.02
CA GLN A 70 -10.52 -2.55 19.50
C GLN A 70 -10.75 -1.04 19.72
N ALA A 71 -11.46 -0.37 18.81
CA ALA A 71 -11.78 1.05 18.94
C ALA A 71 -12.66 1.32 20.18
N GLU A 72 -13.70 0.52 20.43
CA GLU A 72 -14.55 0.65 21.61
C GLU A 72 -13.76 0.49 22.91
N LEU A 73 -12.85 -0.49 22.96
CA LEU A 73 -12.00 -0.73 24.14
C LEU A 73 -11.06 0.46 24.40
N ILE A 74 -10.41 0.99 23.35
CA ILE A 74 -9.51 2.13 23.46
C ILE A 74 -10.26 3.39 23.91
N LEU A 75 -11.38 3.71 23.24
CA LEU A 75 -12.18 4.90 23.54
C LEU A 75 -12.88 4.80 24.90
N GLY A 76 -13.35 3.61 25.29
CA GLY A 76 -13.91 3.35 26.62
C GLY A 76 -12.88 3.59 27.73
N GLY A 77 -11.61 3.25 27.49
CA GLY A 77 -10.50 3.55 28.38
C GLY A 77 -10.23 5.04 28.56
N ALA A 78 -10.64 5.89 27.62
CA ALA A 78 -10.43 7.34 27.71
C ALA A 78 -11.15 7.99 28.91
N LYS A 79 -12.22 7.37 29.41
CA LYS A 79 -12.96 7.83 30.61
C LYS A 79 -12.07 8.03 31.83
N ARG A 80 -10.97 7.28 31.93
CA ARG A 80 -10.00 7.41 33.03
C ARG A 80 -9.25 8.76 33.05
N TRP A 81 -9.29 9.48 31.94
CA TRP A 81 -8.63 10.77 31.74
C TRP A 81 -9.61 11.95 31.76
N VAL A 82 -10.92 11.67 31.84
CA VAL A 82 -11.96 12.70 31.92
C VAL A 82 -12.29 12.92 33.41
N LYS A 83 -12.09 14.14 33.90
CA LYS A 83 -12.43 14.58 35.26
C LYS A 83 -13.91 14.87 35.41
#